data_AF-A0A947T163-F1
#
_entry.id   AF-A0A947T163-F1
#
_cell.length_a   1.000
_cell.length_b   1.000
_cell.length_c   1.000
_cell.angle_alpha   90.00
_cell.angle_beta   90.00
_cell.angle_gamma   90.00
#
_symmetry.space_group_name_H-M   'P 1'
#
loop_
_entity.id
_entity.type
_entity.pdbx_description
1 polymer ?
#
loop_
_entity_poly.entity_id
_entity_poly.type
_entity_poly.pdbx_seq_one_letter_code
_entity_poly.pdbx_strand_id
1 'polypeptide(L)'
;MRRWSLIVTALAVVAASCGGSDDGVYRELLSSHFMSGNDLEGALVFTEVEANCAAAAIVEAFGTAALSEMGYDPYTGEIPRPDSLGPPMSPADRGRWFAGIDGCIDLVDQVGGLLQDAGLSANAAPCVATAYRASGLLEEALLGIPGDPELSRRIEAALVQAMTDCGA
;
A
#
# COMPACT_ATOMS: atom_id res chain seq x y z
N MET A 1 7.42 33.48 45.45
CA MET A 1 6.26 32.65 45.87
C MET A 1 5.15 32.82 44.83
N ARG A 2 4.44 31.73 44.48
CA ARG A 2 3.38 31.56 43.43
C ARG A 2 3.94 31.43 42.00
N ARG A 3 4.25 30.23 41.46
CA ARG A 3 3.37 29.17 40.86
C ARG A 3 2.23 29.78 40.04
N TRP A 4 2.17 29.50 38.72
CA TRP A 4 1.03 28.91 37.98
C TRP A 4 1.52 28.43 36.59
N SER A 5 1.42 27.13 36.36
CA SER A 5 1.62 26.46 35.07
C SER A 5 0.45 26.76 34.13
N LEU A 6 0.72 26.98 32.85
CA LEU A 6 -0.26 26.80 31.78
C LEU A 6 0.40 26.01 30.65
N ILE A 7 0.22 24.69 30.74
CA ILE A 7 0.40 23.76 29.64
C ILE A 7 -0.81 24.02 28.72
N VAL A 8 -0.56 24.63 27.57
CA VAL A 8 -1.56 24.69 26.49
C VAL A 8 -1.41 23.38 25.72
N THR A 9 -2.10 22.35 26.20
CA THR A 9 -2.34 21.14 25.41
C THR A 9 -3.32 21.53 24.31
N ALA A 10 -2.80 21.84 23.13
CA ALA A 10 -3.61 21.88 21.92
C ALA A 10 -4.03 20.43 21.64
N LEU A 11 -5.16 20.02 22.22
CA LEU A 11 -5.95 18.89 21.74
C LEU A 11 -6.36 19.26 20.31
N ALA A 12 -5.59 18.81 19.33
CA ALA A 12 -6.05 18.79 17.96
C ALA A 12 -7.20 17.79 17.90
N VAL A 13 -8.37 18.32 17.57
CA VAL A 13 -9.63 17.64 17.37
C VAL A 13 -9.40 16.44 16.45
N VAL A 14 -9.44 15.23 17.01
CA VAL A 14 -9.66 14.02 16.21
C VAL A 14 -11.08 14.16 15.69
N ALA A 15 -11.21 14.51 14.41
CA ALA A 15 -12.42 14.29 13.66
C ALA A 15 -12.62 12.77 13.62
N ALA A 16 -13.28 12.23 14.63
CA ALA A 16 -13.95 10.95 14.54
C ALA A 16 -15.07 11.14 13.53
N SER A 17 -14.75 10.98 12.24
CA SER A 17 -15.76 10.69 11.24
C SER A 17 -16.51 9.46 11.74
N CYS A 18 -17.84 9.55 11.77
CA CYS A 18 -18.72 8.42 11.97
C CYS A 18 -18.55 7.45 10.80
N GLY A 19 -17.46 6.70 10.77
CA GLY A 19 -17.38 5.46 10.00
C GLY A 19 -18.21 4.43 10.75
N GLY A 20 -19.14 3.77 10.06
CA GLY A 20 -19.89 2.66 10.65
C GLY A 20 -18.93 1.61 11.21
N SER A 21 -19.40 0.72 12.10
CA SER A 21 -18.56 -0.37 12.64
C SER A 21 -17.83 -1.16 11.54
N ASP A 22 -18.44 -1.18 10.35
CA ASP A 22 -17.97 -1.90 9.18
C ASP A 22 -16.73 -1.24 8.54
N ASP A 23 -16.61 0.09 8.57
CA ASP A 23 -15.44 0.79 8.04
C ASP A 23 -14.17 0.40 8.80
N GLY A 24 -14.28 0.22 10.12
CA GLY A 24 -13.17 -0.23 10.96
C GLY A 24 -12.71 -1.65 10.59
N VAL A 25 -13.67 -2.53 10.32
CA VAL A 25 -13.44 -3.94 9.98
C VAL A 25 -12.81 -4.09 8.59
N TYR A 26 -13.26 -3.30 7.60
CA TYR A 26 -12.62 -3.26 6.27
C TYR A 26 -11.22 -2.66 6.30
N ARG A 27 -10.97 -1.65 7.14
CA ARG A 27 -9.63 -1.08 7.33
C ARG A 27 -8.66 -2.11 7.91
N GLU A 28 -9.10 -2.87 8.90
CA GLU A 28 -8.29 -3.92 9.52
C GLU A 28 -7.94 -5.04 8.51
N LEU A 29 -8.93 -5.49 7.71
CA LEU A 29 -8.70 -6.45 6.63
C LEU A 29 -7.61 -5.97 5.65
N LEU A 30 -7.78 -4.76 5.12
CA LEU A 30 -6.86 -4.20 4.13
C LEU A 30 -5.48 -3.92 4.71
N SER A 31 -5.40 -3.40 5.94
CA SER A 31 -4.12 -3.20 6.63
C SER A 31 -3.39 -4.52 6.83
N SER A 32 -4.10 -5.56 7.28
CA SER A 32 -3.52 -6.90 7.43
C SER A 32 -3.04 -7.47 6.10
N HIS A 33 -3.74 -7.18 5.01
CA HIS A 33 -3.33 -7.61 3.67
C HIS A 33 -2.01 -6.98 3.24
N PHE A 34 -1.89 -5.66 3.34
CA PHE A 34 -0.66 -4.96 3.00
C PHE A 34 0.53 -5.49 3.81
N MET A 35 0.33 -5.71 5.11
CA MET A 35 1.37 -6.26 5.98
C MET A 35 1.71 -7.72 5.67
N SER A 36 0.75 -8.53 5.22
CA SER A 36 1.02 -9.92 4.79
C SER A 36 1.90 -10.01 3.56
N GLY A 37 1.95 -8.94 2.75
CA GLY A 37 2.84 -8.82 1.60
C GLY A 37 4.31 -8.60 1.98
N ASN A 38 4.61 -8.21 3.22
CA ASN A 38 5.97 -7.93 3.68
C ASN A 38 6.88 -9.18 3.67
N ASP A 39 6.30 -10.38 3.67
CA ASP A 39 7.04 -11.64 3.62
C ASP A 39 7.53 -11.99 2.21
N LEU A 40 7.15 -11.20 1.19
CA LEU A 40 7.58 -11.39 -0.20
C LEU A 40 8.91 -10.67 -0.45
N GLU A 41 9.93 -11.42 -0.88
CA GLU A 41 11.21 -10.83 -1.30
C GLU A 41 11.02 -9.83 -2.44
N GLY A 42 11.56 -8.63 -2.28
CA GLY A 42 11.48 -7.56 -3.29
C GLY A 42 10.12 -6.86 -3.39
N ALA A 43 9.16 -7.16 -2.50
CA ALA A 43 7.92 -6.41 -2.40
C ALA A 43 8.09 -5.09 -1.63
N LEU A 44 7.10 -4.21 -1.78
CA LEU A 44 6.97 -3.06 -0.89
C LEU A 44 6.71 -3.54 0.54
N VAL A 45 7.40 -2.92 1.48
CA VAL A 45 7.24 -3.21 2.90
C VAL A 45 6.34 -2.12 3.49
N PHE A 46 5.21 -2.54 4.05
CA PHE A 46 4.31 -1.65 4.77
C PHE A 46 4.58 -1.75 6.26
N THR A 47 4.90 -0.62 6.88
CA THR A 47 4.75 -0.47 8.33
C THR A 47 3.26 -0.49 8.71
N GLU A 48 2.96 -0.74 9.98
CA GLU A 48 1.58 -0.67 10.48
C GLU A 48 0.93 0.71 10.23
N VAL A 49 1.72 1.80 10.29
CA VAL A 49 1.22 3.16 10.04
C VAL A 49 0.86 3.35 8.56
N GLU A 50 1.73 2.90 7.64
CA GLU A 50 1.50 3.01 6.20
C GLU A 50 0.34 2.11 5.75
N ALA A 51 0.28 0.87 6.26
CA ALA A 51 -0.80 -0.06 5.98
C ALA A 51 -2.16 0.50 6.43
N ASN A 52 -2.24 1.05 7.64
CA ASN A 52 -3.45 1.68 8.15
C ASN A 52 -3.83 2.94 7.35
N CYS A 53 -2.85 3.76 6.95
CA CYS A 53 -3.08 4.92 6.10
C CYS A 53 -3.68 4.49 4.75
N ALA A 54 -3.05 3.54 4.06
CA ALA A 54 -3.49 3.04 2.76
C ALA A 54 -4.89 2.41 2.85
N ALA A 55 -5.12 1.58 3.87
CA ALA A 55 -6.43 0.98 4.12
C ALA A 55 -7.52 2.02 4.36
N ALA A 56 -7.24 3.06 5.16
CA ALA A 56 -8.19 4.15 5.39
C ALA A 56 -8.51 4.92 4.10
N ALA A 57 -7.50 5.23 3.28
CA ALA A 57 -7.66 5.94 2.02
C ALA A 57 -8.49 5.13 1.01
N ILE A 58 -8.29 3.81 0.94
CA ILE A 58 -9.06 2.92 0.07
C ILE A 58 -10.52 2.84 0.54
N VAL A 59 -10.77 2.65 1.84
CA VAL A 59 -12.14 2.62 2.38
C VAL A 59 -12.85 3.95 2.13
N GLU A 60 -12.15 5.08 2.24
CA GLU A 60 -12.70 6.40 1.90
C GLU A 60 -13.00 6.55 0.39
N ALA A 61 -12.13 6.04 -0.48
CA ALA A 61 -12.27 6.16 -1.93
C ALA A 61 -13.40 5.31 -2.53
N PHE A 62 -13.69 4.16 -1.93
CA PHE A 62 -14.64 3.18 -2.45
C PHE A 62 -15.90 3.02 -1.60
N GLY A 63 -15.78 3.14 -0.28
CA GLY A 63 -16.80 2.72 0.67
C GLY A 63 -16.91 1.20 0.80
N THR A 64 -17.47 0.74 1.92
CA THR A 64 -17.59 -0.69 2.25
C THR A 64 -18.48 -1.47 1.28
N ALA A 65 -19.53 -0.85 0.74
CA ALA A 65 -20.42 -1.48 -0.23
C ALA A 65 -19.71 -1.84 -1.54
N ALA A 66 -18.92 -0.92 -2.11
CA ALA A 66 -18.18 -1.19 -3.35
C ALA A 66 -17.05 -2.20 -3.11
N LEU A 67 -16.38 -2.15 -1.96
CA LEU A 67 -15.39 -3.17 -1.57
C LEU A 67 -16.02 -4.56 -1.49
N SER A 68 -17.21 -4.68 -0.89
CA SER A 68 -17.97 -5.94 -0.85
C SER A 68 -18.37 -6.44 -2.23
N GLU A 69 -18.83 -5.55 -3.13
CA GLU A 69 -19.14 -5.91 -4.52
C GLU A 69 -17.90 -6.36 -5.30
N MET A 70 -16.73 -5.80 -4.96
CA MET A 70 -15.42 -6.23 -5.45
C MET A 70 -14.92 -7.48 -4.74
N GLY A 71 -15.71 -8.16 -3.90
CA GLY A 71 -15.38 -9.44 -3.27
C GLY A 71 -14.53 -9.37 -2.01
N TYR A 72 -14.27 -8.17 -1.47
CA TYR A 72 -13.61 -8.03 -0.16
C TYR A 72 -14.61 -8.38 0.94
N ASP A 73 -14.40 -9.50 1.61
CA ASP A 73 -15.22 -9.94 2.74
C ASP A 73 -14.36 -9.99 4.01
N PRO A 74 -14.55 -9.03 4.93
CA PRO A 74 -13.75 -8.97 6.15
C PRO A 74 -14.16 -10.00 7.20
N TYR A 75 -15.29 -10.70 7.03
CA TYR A 75 -15.70 -11.75 7.96
C TYR A 75 -15.07 -13.09 7.62
N THR A 76 -14.76 -13.34 6.35
CA THR A 76 -14.01 -14.53 5.90
C THR A 76 -12.51 -14.26 5.81
N GLY A 77 -12.10 -12.99 5.79
CA GLY A 77 -10.72 -12.59 5.52
C GLY A 77 -10.35 -12.77 4.04
N GLU A 78 -11.32 -13.05 3.18
CA GLU A 78 -11.08 -13.30 1.77
C GLU A 78 -10.80 -11.99 1.06
N ILE A 79 -9.58 -11.89 0.54
CA ILE A 79 -9.22 -10.90 -0.45
C ILE A 79 -9.20 -11.61 -1.78
N PRO A 80 -10.04 -11.16 -2.69
CA PRO A 80 -10.44 -12.00 -3.77
C PRO A 80 -9.37 -12.03 -4.87
N ARG A 81 -9.21 -13.19 -5.50
CA ARG A 81 -8.17 -13.39 -6.51
C ARG A 81 -8.53 -12.65 -7.81
N PRO A 82 -7.57 -12.05 -8.52
CA PRO A 82 -7.81 -11.31 -9.77
C PRO A 82 -8.53 -12.12 -10.86
N ASP A 83 -8.40 -13.45 -10.82
CA ASP A 83 -9.02 -14.40 -11.75
C ASP A 83 -10.41 -14.91 -11.29
N SER A 84 -10.82 -14.61 -10.06
CA SER A 84 -12.01 -15.18 -9.40
C SER A 84 -13.19 -14.21 -9.23
N LEU A 85 -13.08 -12.99 -9.75
CA LEU A 85 -14.08 -11.94 -9.54
C LEU A 85 -14.47 -11.21 -10.80
N GLY A 86 -15.78 -11.16 -11.04
CA GLY A 86 -16.43 -10.06 -11.74
C GLY A 86 -15.74 -9.58 -13.02
N PRO A 87 -16.04 -8.35 -13.48
CA PRO A 87 -15.14 -7.66 -14.38
C PRO A 87 -13.88 -7.24 -13.60
N PRO A 88 -12.68 -7.28 -14.21
CA PRO A 88 -11.48 -6.72 -13.60
C PRO A 88 -11.73 -5.26 -13.19
N MET A 89 -11.14 -4.85 -12.07
CA MET A 89 -11.21 -3.47 -11.57
C MET A 89 -10.95 -2.49 -12.72
N SER A 90 -11.84 -1.50 -12.89
CA SER A 90 -11.71 -0.56 -14.02
C SER A 90 -10.41 0.24 -13.89
N PRO A 91 -9.83 0.76 -14.99
CA PRO A 91 -8.64 1.61 -14.91
C PRO A 91 -8.84 2.84 -14.00
N ALA A 92 -10.06 3.37 -13.92
CA ALA A 92 -10.40 4.48 -13.03
C ALA A 92 -10.39 4.06 -11.56
N ASP A 93 -10.91 2.87 -11.25
CA ASP A 93 -10.88 2.30 -9.90
C ASP A 93 -9.45 1.99 -9.48
N ARG A 94 -8.66 1.37 -10.35
CA ARG A 94 -7.23 1.16 -10.13
C ARG A 94 -6.52 2.47 -9.79
N GLY A 95 -6.74 3.51 -10.58
CA GLY A 95 -6.15 4.83 -10.32
C GLY A 95 -6.52 5.40 -8.95
N ARG A 96 -7.78 5.21 -8.51
CA ARG A 96 -8.22 5.63 -7.16
C ARG A 96 -7.57 4.82 -6.05
N TRP A 97 -7.46 3.50 -6.23
CA TRP A 97 -6.78 2.61 -5.30
C TRP A 97 -5.32 3.04 -5.09
N PHE A 98 -4.59 3.26 -6.19
CA PHE A 98 -3.18 3.69 -6.12
C PHE A 98 -3.00 5.09 -5.57
N ALA A 99 -3.89 6.02 -5.90
CA ALA A 99 -3.83 7.36 -5.30
C ALA A 99 -3.94 7.31 -3.77
N GLY A 100 -4.72 6.37 -3.23
CA GLY A 100 -4.81 6.14 -1.78
C GLY A 100 -3.51 5.60 -1.17
N ILE A 101 -2.81 4.70 -1.87
CA ILE A 101 -1.55 4.11 -1.41
C ILE A 101 -0.39 5.10 -1.55
N ASP A 102 -0.27 5.77 -2.70
CA ASP A 102 0.83 6.70 -3.02
C ASP A 102 0.91 7.87 -2.02
N GLY A 103 -0.21 8.27 -1.40
CA GLY A 103 -0.23 9.28 -0.34
C GLY A 103 0.29 8.80 1.01
N CYS A 104 0.46 7.49 1.17
CA CYS A 104 0.77 6.83 2.43
C CYS A 104 2.17 6.22 2.47
N ILE A 105 2.79 5.95 1.31
CA ILE A 105 4.13 5.36 1.22
C ILE A 105 5.11 6.31 0.54
N ASP A 106 6.38 6.26 0.96
CA ASP A 106 7.47 6.86 0.20
C ASP A 106 8.15 5.78 -0.64
N LEU A 107 7.72 5.65 -1.90
CA LEU A 107 8.29 4.67 -2.83
C LEU A 107 9.80 4.86 -3.04
N VAL A 108 10.31 6.09 -2.97
CA VAL A 108 11.74 6.37 -3.13
C VAL A 108 12.50 5.84 -1.92
N ASP A 109 11.97 6.05 -0.71
CA ASP A 109 12.57 5.52 0.51
C ASP A 109 12.56 3.99 0.52
N GLN A 110 11.43 3.36 0.17
CA GLN A 110 11.32 1.90 0.10
C GLN A 110 12.30 1.28 -0.90
N VAL A 111 12.39 1.84 -2.10
CA VAL A 111 13.39 1.40 -3.08
C VAL A 111 14.80 1.66 -2.56
N GLY A 112 15.04 2.77 -1.86
CA GLY A 112 16.32 3.05 -1.21
C GLY A 112 16.73 1.96 -0.22
N GLY A 113 15.79 1.48 0.59
CA GLY A 113 15.98 0.33 1.50
C GLY A 113 16.33 -0.95 0.74
N LEU A 114 15.55 -1.30 -0.29
CA LEU A 114 15.80 -2.48 -1.13
C LEU A 114 17.19 -2.46 -1.77
N LEU A 115 17.64 -1.29 -2.26
CA LEU A 115 18.97 -1.13 -2.83
C LEU A 115 20.06 -1.32 -1.76
N GLN A 116 19.88 -0.77 -0.57
CA GLN A 116 20.85 -0.91 0.52
C GLN A 116 20.98 -2.36 0.98
N ASP A 117 19.87 -3.09 1.10
CA ASP A 117 19.86 -4.51 1.45
C ASP A 117 20.59 -5.37 0.40
N ALA A 118 20.50 -4.98 -0.87
CA ALA A 118 21.26 -5.57 -1.97
C ALA A 118 22.75 -5.12 -2.02
N GLY A 119 23.18 -4.24 -1.12
CA GLY A 119 24.53 -3.69 -1.11
C GLY A 119 24.80 -2.63 -2.18
N LEU A 120 23.75 -2.06 -2.77
CA LEU A 120 23.79 -1.04 -3.82
C LEU A 120 23.60 0.36 -3.24
N SER A 121 23.86 1.37 -4.09
CA SER A 121 23.72 2.77 -3.68
C SER A 121 22.26 3.24 -3.75
N ALA A 122 21.74 3.74 -2.62
CA ALA A 122 20.42 4.38 -2.58
C ALA A 122 20.31 5.66 -3.44
N ASN A 123 21.42 6.18 -3.98
CA ASN A 123 21.39 7.33 -4.89
C ASN A 123 20.60 7.06 -6.18
N ALA A 124 20.50 5.78 -6.59
CA ALA A 124 19.71 5.38 -7.75
C ALA A 124 18.20 5.29 -7.43
N ALA A 125 17.81 5.33 -6.15
CA ALA A 125 16.42 5.09 -5.72
C ALA A 125 15.37 5.96 -6.42
N PRO A 126 15.57 7.29 -6.63
CA PRO A 126 14.58 8.10 -7.34
C PRO A 126 14.37 7.65 -8.80
N CYS A 127 15.44 7.23 -9.47
CA CYS A 127 15.38 6.72 -10.84
C CYS A 127 14.68 5.35 -10.86
N VAL A 128 15.09 4.43 -9.98
CA VAL A 128 14.54 3.07 -9.90
C VAL A 128 13.06 3.12 -9.52
N ALA A 129 12.65 3.95 -8.54
CA ALA A 129 11.25 4.14 -8.17
C ALA A 129 10.41 4.68 -9.34
N THR A 130 10.96 5.60 -10.13
CA THR A 130 10.27 6.15 -11.32
C THR A 130 10.09 5.07 -12.40
N ALA A 131 11.13 4.31 -12.70
CA ALA A 131 11.09 3.23 -13.69
C ALA A 131 10.16 2.09 -13.24
N TYR A 132 10.22 1.73 -11.96
CA TYR A 132 9.36 0.70 -11.37
C TYR A 132 7.89 1.11 -11.40
N ARG A 133 7.55 2.37 -11.05
CA ARG A 133 6.19 2.90 -11.19
C ARG A 133 5.73 2.88 -12.66
N ALA A 134 6.60 3.24 -13.61
CA ALA A 134 6.27 3.22 -15.04
C ALA A 134 6.03 1.81 -15.62
N SER A 135 6.49 0.76 -14.94
CA SER A 135 6.27 -0.63 -15.38
C SER A 135 4.81 -1.09 -15.22
N GLY A 136 4.02 -0.43 -14.38
CA GLY A 136 2.67 -0.86 -14.01
C GLY A 136 2.63 -2.13 -13.15
N LEU A 137 3.78 -2.78 -12.88
CA LEU A 137 3.86 -4.01 -12.09
C LEU A 137 3.70 -3.76 -10.60
N LEU A 138 4.06 -2.57 -10.11
CA LEU A 138 3.74 -2.18 -8.75
C LEU A 138 2.23 -2.22 -8.50
N GLU A 139 1.45 -1.82 -9.51
CA GLU A 139 0.00 -1.86 -9.43
C GLU A 139 -0.54 -3.28 -9.44
N GLU A 140 0.03 -4.13 -10.30
CA GLU A 140 -0.31 -5.56 -10.32
C GLU A 140 0.10 -6.27 -9.02
N ALA A 141 1.20 -5.87 -8.38
CA ALA A 141 1.68 -6.42 -7.12
C ALA A 141 0.67 -6.16 -5.98
N LEU A 142 0.22 -4.91 -5.86
CA LEU A 142 -0.65 -4.45 -4.78
C LEU A 142 -2.11 -4.88 -4.94
N LEU A 143 -2.52 -5.25 -6.15
CA LEU A 143 -3.84 -5.84 -6.44
C LEU A 143 -3.77 -7.36 -6.63
N GLY A 144 -2.56 -7.92 -6.65
CA GLY A 144 -2.28 -9.30 -6.97
C GLY A 144 -2.47 -10.23 -5.78
N ILE A 145 -2.41 -11.53 -6.03
CA ILE A 145 -2.50 -12.53 -4.97
C ILE A 145 -1.13 -12.59 -4.27
N PRO A 146 -1.08 -12.44 -2.94
CA PRO A 146 0.13 -12.73 -2.18
C PRO A 146 0.59 -14.16 -2.48
N GLY A 147 1.83 -14.31 -2.96
CA GLY A 147 2.41 -15.61 -3.29
C GLY A 147 2.13 -16.13 -4.71
N ASP A 148 1.64 -15.30 -5.65
CA ASP A 148 1.69 -15.64 -7.09
C ASP A 148 3.16 -15.66 -7.56
N PRO A 149 3.73 -16.83 -7.93
CA PRO A 149 5.13 -16.96 -8.27
C PRO A 149 5.47 -16.26 -9.61
N GLU A 150 4.53 -16.18 -10.55
CA GLU A 150 4.76 -15.54 -11.83
C GLU A 150 4.74 -14.02 -11.71
N LEU A 151 3.82 -13.49 -10.91
CA LEU A 151 3.80 -12.06 -10.57
C LEU A 151 5.07 -11.66 -9.81
N SER A 152 5.47 -12.45 -8.81
CA SER A 152 6.70 -12.22 -8.05
C SER A 152 7.93 -12.17 -8.96
N ARG A 153 8.06 -13.13 -9.88
CA ARG A 153 9.15 -13.17 -10.87
C ARG A 153 9.15 -11.96 -11.80
N ARG A 154 7.97 -11.48 -12.22
CA ARG A 154 7.85 -10.28 -13.07
C ARG A 154 8.24 -9.01 -12.31
N ILE A 155 7.85 -8.88 -11.04
CA ILE A 155 8.21 -7.77 -10.16
C ILE A 155 9.72 -7.72 -9.99
N GLU A 156 10.34 -8.85 -9.63
CA GLU A 156 11.79 -8.97 -9.48
C GLU A 156 12.52 -8.59 -10.77
N ALA A 157 12.10 -9.13 -11.92
CA ALA A 157 12.70 -8.80 -13.21
C ALA A 157 12.60 -7.31 -13.56
N ALA A 158 11.49 -6.65 -13.22
CA ALA A 158 11.32 -5.23 -13.46
C ALA A 158 12.15 -4.35 -12.52
N LEU A 159 12.28 -4.73 -11.25
CA LEU A 159 13.18 -4.06 -10.31
C LEU A 159 14.63 -4.22 -10.77
N VAL A 160 15.06 -5.40 -11.18
CA VAL A 160 16.41 -5.66 -11.72
C VAL A 160 16.68 -4.83 -12.98
N GLN A 161 15.72 -4.78 -13.90
CA GLN A 161 15.84 -3.95 -15.10
C GLN A 161 15.96 -2.46 -14.74
N ALA A 162 15.10 -1.97 -13.84
CA ALA A 162 15.15 -0.59 -13.36
C ALA A 162 16.49 -0.25 -12.68
N MET A 163 17.01 -1.15 -11.84
CA MET A 163 18.34 -1.02 -11.23
C MET A 163 19.44 -0.91 -12.29
N THR A 164 19.40 -1.79 -13.30
CA THR A 164 20.36 -1.80 -14.41
C THR A 164 20.33 -0.48 -15.19
N ASP A 165 19.14 0.00 -15.54
CA ASP A 165 18.97 1.24 -16.31
C ASP A 165 19.38 2.49 -15.53
N CYS A 166 19.25 2.45 -14.21
CA CYS A 166 19.63 3.54 -13.30
C CYS A 166 21.07 3.45 -12.80
N GLY A 167 21.84 2.43 -13.20
CA GLY A 167 23.23 2.23 -12.81
C GLY A 167 23.41 1.93 -11.32
N ALA A 168 22.45 1.21 -10.72
CA ALA A 168 22.48 0.77 -9.33
C ALA A 168 23.30 -0.51 -9.15
#